data_AF-A0A8T4MD84-F1
#
_entry.id   AF-A0A8T4MD84-F1
#
_cell.length_a   1.000
_cell.length_b   1.000
_cell.length_c   1.000
_cell.angle_alpha   90.00
_cell.angle_beta   90.00
_cell.angle_gamma   90.00
#
_symmetry.space_group_name_H-M   'P 1'
#
loop_
_entity.id
_entity.type
_entity.pdbx_description
1 polymer ?
#
loop_
_entity_poly.entity_id
_entity_poly.type
_entity_poly.pdbx_seq_one_letter_code
_entity_poly.pdbx_strand_id
1 'polypeptide(L)'
;MENKFTKYETARIIGARALQIAMDAPLLVKLTKEELKEMRFDALRIAEYELNEGVLPITIHRPSPRKSKDRLGAIKEEQLSDEELIAKAQEVEKEIVEDAKEIGFVNEADADEEPVEAEDDSSEEK
;
A
#
# COMPACT_ATOMS: atom_id res chain seq x y z
N MET A 1 -19.90 25.32 -18.06
CA MET A 1 -19.52 24.18 -17.20
C MET A 1 -18.23 23.57 -17.73
N GLU A 2 -17.08 24.20 -17.50
CA GLU A 2 -15.79 23.64 -17.93
C GLU A 2 -14.83 23.60 -16.76
N ASN A 3 -15.10 22.60 -15.92
CA ASN A 3 -14.12 21.85 -15.13
C ASN A 3 -14.82 20.53 -14.81
N LYS A 4 -14.89 19.65 -15.82
CA LYS A 4 -15.62 18.38 -15.73
C LYS A 4 -15.04 17.56 -14.57
N PHE A 5 -15.87 17.33 -13.56
CA PHE A 5 -15.60 16.32 -12.55
C PHE A 5 -15.34 14.97 -13.25
N THR A 6 -14.42 14.19 -12.72
CA THR A 6 -14.24 12.81 -13.19
C THR A 6 -15.48 11.99 -12.84
N LYS A 7 -15.72 10.87 -13.54
CA LYS A 7 -16.83 9.97 -13.20
C LYS A 7 -16.84 9.53 -11.73
N TYR A 8 -15.66 9.41 -11.12
CA TYR A 8 -15.49 9.04 -9.71
C TYR A 8 -15.85 10.19 -8.77
N GLU A 9 -15.41 11.39 -9.12
CA GLU A 9 -15.73 12.61 -8.37
C GLU A 9 -17.24 12.88 -8.39
N THR A 10 -17.86 12.83 -9.57
CA THR A 10 -19.31 12.99 -9.74
C THR A 10 -20.08 11.99 -8.87
N ALA A 11 -19.73 10.70 -8.95
CA ALA A 11 -20.36 9.67 -8.13
C ALA A 11 -20.18 9.92 -6.62
N ARG A 12 -18.98 10.35 -6.20
CA ARG A 12 -18.68 10.67 -4.80
C ARG A 12 -19.49 11.86 -4.30
N ILE A 13 -19.62 12.91 -5.12
CA ILE A 13 -20.40 14.11 -4.80
C ILE A 13 -21.88 13.75 -4.63
N ILE A 14 -22.47 13.06 -5.61
CA ILE A 14 -23.88 12.65 -5.57
C ILE A 14 -24.14 11.77 -4.36
N GLY A 15 -23.29 10.78 -4.10
CA GLY A 15 -23.45 9.89 -2.94
C GLY A 15 -23.36 10.61 -1.60
N ALA A 16 -22.37 11.50 -1.44
CA ALA A 16 -22.23 12.29 -0.22
C ALA A 16 -23.42 13.25 -0.02
N ARG A 17 -23.90 13.87 -1.11
CA ARG A 17 -25.01 14.82 -1.06
C ARG A 17 -26.35 14.12 -0.82
N ALA A 18 -26.59 12.98 -1.45
CA ALA A 18 -27.78 12.16 -1.20
C ALA A 18 -27.85 11.71 0.26
N LEU A 19 -26.72 11.35 0.87
CA LEU A 19 -26.66 11.04 2.29
C LEU A 19 -27.05 12.25 3.15
N GLN A 20 -26.57 13.45 2.83
CA GLN A 20 -26.96 14.67 3.54
C GLN A 20 -28.47 14.91 3.46
N ILE A 21 -29.07 14.77 2.28
CA ILE A 21 -30.51 14.94 2.06
C ILE A 21 -31.30 13.89 2.86
N ALA A 22 -30.83 12.64 2.91
CA ALA A 22 -31.45 11.60 3.71
C ALA A 22 -31.37 11.87 5.22
N MET A 23 -30.44 12.73 5.65
CA MET A 23 -30.32 13.23 7.02
C MET A 23 -31.04 14.58 7.21
N ASP A 24 -32.05 14.87 6.39
CA ASP A 24 -32.86 16.11 6.41
C ASP A 24 -32.03 17.40 6.26
N ALA A 25 -30.88 17.34 5.57
CA ALA A 25 -30.13 18.55 5.23
C ALA A 25 -30.93 19.46 4.29
N PRO A 26 -30.76 20.79 4.38
CA PRO A 26 -31.49 21.72 3.54
C PRO A 26 -31.14 21.58 2.06
N LEU A 27 -32.17 21.62 1.22
CA LEU A 27 -32.06 21.67 -0.23
C LEU A 27 -31.66 23.08 -0.67
N LEU A 28 -30.67 23.18 -1.56
CA LEU A 28 -30.15 24.44 -2.10
C LEU A 28 -30.92 24.88 -3.36
N VAL A 29 -31.62 23.96 -4.01
CA VAL A 29 -32.51 24.22 -5.14
C VAL A 29 -33.93 24.58 -4.69
N LYS A 30 -34.58 25.48 -5.43
CA LYS A 30 -35.99 25.78 -5.24
C LYS A 30 -36.84 24.74 -5.96
N LEU A 31 -37.14 23.64 -5.27
CA LEU A 31 -38.04 22.61 -5.79
C LEU A 31 -39.48 22.91 -5.40
N THR A 32 -40.36 22.86 -6.40
CA THR A 32 -41.81 22.86 -6.19
C THR A 32 -42.28 21.50 -5.67
N LYS A 33 -43.47 21.48 -5.04
CA LYS A 33 -44.07 20.22 -4.54
C LYS A 33 -44.36 19.21 -5.66
N GLU A 34 -44.50 19.68 -6.90
CA GLU A 34 -44.77 18.82 -8.06
C GLU A 34 -43.50 18.11 -8.51
N GLU A 35 -42.38 18.83 -8.62
CA GLU A 35 -41.06 18.26 -8.97
C GLU A 35 -40.58 17.25 -7.93
N LEU A 36 -40.79 17.53 -6.64
CA LEU A 36 -40.49 16.60 -5.54
C LEU A 36 -41.30 15.30 -5.64
N LYS A 37 -42.57 15.38 -6.05
CA LYS A 37 -43.42 14.21 -6.26
C LYS A 37 -42.99 13.42 -7.49
N GLU A 38 -42.61 14.08 -8.57
CA GLU A 38 -42.09 13.44 -9.78
C GLU A 38 -40.81 12.64 -9.47
N MET A 39 -39.91 13.22 -8.67
CA MET A 39 -38.70 12.57 -8.18
C MET A 39 -38.95 11.56 -7.04
N ARG A 40 -40.21 11.35 -6.64
CA ARG A 40 -40.62 10.44 -5.55
C ARG A 40 -39.87 10.67 -4.24
N PHE A 41 -39.43 11.89 -3.97
CA PHE A 41 -38.60 12.24 -2.82
C PHE A 41 -37.29 11.41 -2.71
N ASP A 42 -36.78 10.93 -3.84
CA ASP A 42 -35.51 10.19 -3.88
C ASP A 42 -34.33 11.13 -3.69
N ALA A 43 -33.57 10.92 -2.61
CA ALA A 43 -32.41 11.73 -2.27
C ALA A 43 -31.31 11.70 -3.36
N LEU A 44 -31.17 10.60 -4.10
CA LEU A 44 -30.21 10.51 -5.20
C LEU A 44 -30.59 11.43 -6.36
N ARG A 45 -31.87 11.40 -6.75
CA ARG A 45 -32.39 12.25 -7.83
C ARG A 45 -32.29 13.73 -7.49
N ILE A 46 -32.59 14.08 -6.24
CA ILE A 46 -32.47 15.46 -5.77
C ILE A 46 -31.00 15.91 -5.77
N ALA A 47 -30.07 15.06 -5.31
CA ALA A 47 -28.64 15.35 -5.35
C ALA A 47 -28.09 15.51 -6.79
N GLU A 48 -28.55 14.68 -7.72
CA GLU A 48 -28.21 14.79 -9.15
C GLU A 48 -28.70 16.13 -9.72
N TYR A 49 -29.93 16.52 -9.40
CA TYR A 49 -30.51 17.78 -9.84
C TYR A 49 -29.72 18.98 -9.29
N GLU A 50 -29.38 18.99 -8.00
CA GLU A 50 -28.56 20.04 -7.39
C GLU A 50 -27.15 20.15 -8.00
N LEU A 51 -26.55 19.02 -8.34
CA LEU A 51 -25.24 19.01 -9.00
C LEU A 51 -25.33 19.57 -10.42
N ASN A 52 -26.38 19.24 -11.18
CA ASN A 52 -26.60 19.72 -12.53
C ASN A 52 -26.89 21.23 -12.58
N GLU A 53 -27.63 21.74 -11.59
CA GLU A 53 -27.86 23.18 -11.40
C GLU A 53 -26.60 23.94 -10.93
N GLY A 54 -25.55 23.22 -10.52
CA GLY A 54 -24.28 23.82 -10.10
C GLY A 54 -24.36 24.63 -8.81
N VAL A 55 -25.38 24.40 -7.99
CA VAL A 55 -25.62 25.13 -6.73
C VAL A 55 -24.81 24.60 -5.54
N LEU A 56 -24.22 23.40 -5.67
CA LEU A 56 -23.46 22.77 -4.59
C LEU A 56 -22.12 23.50 -4.36
N PRO A 57 -21.86 24.05 -3.17
CA PRO A 57 -20.59 24.69 -2.85
C PRO A 57 -19.53 23.64 -2.51
N ILE A 58 -19.03 22.95 -3.53
CA ILE A 58 -18.08 21.84 -3.39
C ILE A 58 -16.73 22.19 -4.00
N THR A 59 -15.65 21.85 -3.28
CA THR A 59 -14.28 21.94 -3.77
C THR A 59 -13.63 20.57 -3.67
N ILE A 60 -13.04 20.09 -4.76
CA ILE A 60 -12.35 18.79 -4.79
C ILE A 60 -10.87 19.01 -4.56
N HIS A 61 -10.34 18.40 -3.50
CA HIS A 61 -8.91 18.30 -3.31
C HIS A 61 -8.34 17.13 -4.13
N ARG A 62 -7.47 17.44 -5.09
CA ARG A 62 -6.77 16.44 -5.93
C ARG A 62 -5.31 16.34 -5.50
N PRO A 63 -4.96 15.47 -4.54
CA PRO A 63 -3.58 15.32 -4.11
C PRO A 63 -2.75 14.72 -5.26
N SER A 64 -1.65 15.39 -5.61
CA SER A 64 -0.64 14.80 -6.49
C SER A 64 0.10 13.70 -5.74
N PRO A 65 0.57 12.64 -6.43
CA PRO A 65 1.38 11.60 -5.80
C PRO A 65 2.60 12.25 -5.15
N ARG A 66 2.72 12.09 -3.82
CA ARG A 66 3.91 12.48 -3.07
C ARG A 66 4.73 11.23 -2.82
N LYS A 67 6.05 11.30 -3.04
CA LYS A 67 6.96 10.26 -2.54
C LYS A 67 6.86 10.27 -1.01
N SER A 68 6.23 9.26 -0.41
CA SER A 68 6.32 9.12 1.04
C SER A 68 7.80 8.87 1.34
N LYS A 69 8.37 9.65 2.26
CA LYS A 69 9.69 9.37 2.83
C LYS A 69 9.54 8.27 3.88
N ASP A 70 8.74 7.24 3.59
CA ASP A 70 8.86 5.99 4.32
C ASP A 70 10.20 5.44 3.84
N ARG A 71 11.26 5.90 4.51
CA ARG A 71 12.58 5.33 4.41
C ARG A 71 12.37 3.89 4.87
N LEU A 72 12.08 2.98 3.94
CA LEU A 72 12.54 1.61 4.07
C LEU A 72 13.98 1.77 4.50
N GLY A 73 14.26 1.46 5.77
CA GLY A 73 15.51 1.82 6.41
C GLY A 73 16.62 1.42 5.47
N ALA A 74 17.43 2.39 5.04
CA ALA A 74 18.65 2.06 4.33
C ALA A 74 19.33 1.01 5.21
N ILE A 75 19.44 -0.22 4.71
CA ILE A 75 20.19 -1.27 5.38
C ILE A 75 21.55 -0.63 5.62
N LYS A 76 21.92 -0.43 6.89
CA LYS A 76 23.29 -0.03 7.20
C LYS A 76 24.12 -1.22 6.75
N GLU A 77 24.77 -1.08 5.60
CA GLU A 77 25.93 -1.90 5.30
C GLU A 77 26.95 -1.53 6.37
N GLU A 78 26.99 -2.32 7.45
CA GLU A 78 28.11 -2.27 8.38
C GLU A 78 29.34 -2.64 7.55
N GLN A 79 30.26 -1.70 7.37
CA GLN A 79 31.59 -2.02 6.85
C GLN A 79 32.30 -2.79 7.97
N LEU A 80 32.07 -4.09 8.01
CA LEU A 80 32.82 -5.01 8.85
C LEU A 80 34.18 -5.25 8.17
N SER A 81 35.23 -5.24 8.97
CA SER A 81 36.56 -5.65 8.49
C SER A 81 36.54 -7.15 8.15
N ASP A 82 37.45 -7.59 7.27
CA ASP A 82 37.50 -8.99 6.79
C ASP A 82 37.56 -10.00 7.97
N GLU A 83 38.23 -9.65 9.07
CA GLU A 83 38.33 -10.48 10.27
C GLU A 83 36.98 -10.65 11.00
N GLU A 84 36.18 -9.58 11.10
CA GLU A 84 34.88 -9.59 11.78
C GLU A 84 33.83 -10.33 10.96
N LEU A 85 33.92 -10.28 9.63
CA LEU A 85 33.06 -11.06 8.73
C LEU A 85 33.31 -12.56 8.89
N ILE A 86 34.58 -12.98 8.98
CA ILE A 86 34.96 -14.38 9.16
C ILE A 86 34.49 -14.90 10.52
N ALA A 87 34.70 -14.12 11.59
CA ALA A 87 34.25 -14.53 12.93
C ALA A 87 32.72 -14.70 12.99
N LYS A 88 31.98 -13.76 12.42
CA LYS A 88 30.51 -13.81 12.39
C LYS A 88 29.99 -14.96 11.53
N ALA A 89 30.64 -15.27 10.41
CA ALA A 89 30.32 -16.43 9.59
C ALA A 89 30.52 -17.75 10.36
N GLN A 90 31.65 -17.89 11.08
CA GLN A 90 31.93 -19.07 11.92
C GLN A 90 30.93 -19.23 13.07
N GLU A 91 30.44 -18.13 13.64
CA GLU A 91 29.39 -18.17 14.67
C GLU A 91 28.06 -18.63 14.08
N VAL A 92 27.68 -18.10 12.91
CA VAL A 92 26.44 -18.50 12.22
C VAL A 92 26.48 -19.96 11.79
N GLU A 93 27.61 -20.46 11.29
CA GLU A 93 27.76 -21.88 10.96
C GLU A 93 27.59 -22.79 12.18
N LYS A 94 28.16 -22.41 13.33
CA LYS A 94 27.98 -23.17 14.58
C LYS A 94 26.53 -23.17 15.03
N GLU A 95 25.85 -22.03 14.96
CA GLU A 95 24.42 -21.92 15.30
C GLU A 95 23.56 -22.79 14.37
N ILE A 96 23.82 -22.78 13.06
CA ILE A 96 23.10 -23.63 12.10
C ILE A 96 23.35 -25.12 12.38
N VAL A 97 24.58 -25.52 12.72
CA VAL A 97 24.91 -26.92 13.05
C VAL A 97 24.26 -27.34 14.37
N GLU A 98 24.27 -26.49 15.39
CA GLU A 98 23.61 -26.74 16.67
C GLU A 98 22.09 -26.83 16.50
N ASP A 99 21.48 -25.90 15.78
CA ASP A 99 20.06 -25.94 15.42
C ASP A 99 19.75 -27.23 14.66
N ALA A 100 20.48 -27.55 13.59
CA ALA A 100 20.30 -28.77 12.81
C ALA A 100 20.39 -30.05 13.66
N LYS A 101 21.26 -30.04 14.69
CA LYS A 101 21.39 -31.12 15.67
C LYS A 101 20.20 -31.17 16.63
N GLU A 102 19.67 -30.02 17.05
CA GLU A 102 18.49 -29.92 17.91
C GLU A 102 17.20 -30.38 17.21
N ILE A 103 16.99 -29.98 15.95
CA ILE A 103 15.88 -30.48 15.10
C ILE A 103 16.08 -31.92 14.62
N GLY A 104 17.16 -32.59 15.01
CA GLY A 104 17.41 -34.00 14.72
C GLY A 104 17.68 -34.30 13.25
N PHE A 105 18.16 -33.30 12.49
CA PHE A 105 18.43 -33.41 11.06
C PHE A 105 19.79 -34.08 10.76
N VAL A 106 20.66 -34.23 11.76
CA VAL A 106 22.00 -34.83 11.64
C VAL A 106 22.14 -35.99 12.63
N ASN A 107 22.41 -37.21 12.14
CA ASN A 107 22.88 -38.32 12.98
C ASN A 107 24.40 -38.20 13.16
N GLU A 108 24.94 -38.69 14.27
CA GLU A 108 26.38 -38.64 14.65
C GLU A 108 27.36 -39.16 13.58
N ALA A 109 26.89 -39.79 12.50
CA ALA A 109 27.70 -40.37 11.42
C ALA A 109 28.10 -39.37 10.32
N ASP A 110 27.48 -38.20 10.22
CA ASP A 110 27.80 -37.19 9.19
C ASP A 110 28.71 -36.06 9.74
N ALA A 111 29.19 -36.18 10.99
CA ALA A 111 30.03 -35.19 11.66
C ALA A 111 31.53 -35.26 11.29
N ASP A 112 31.95 -36.28 10.53
CA ASP A 112 33.36 -36.56 10.22
C ASP A 112 33.71 -36.45 8.71
N GLU A 113 32.83 -35.90 7.86
CA GLU A 113 33.26 -35.51 6.50
C GLU A 113 33.97 -34.16 6.56
N GLU A 114 35.31 -34.22 6.63
CA GLU A 114 36.19 -33.08 6.40
C GLU A 114 35.77 -32.32 5.12
N PRO A 115 35.78 -30.98 5.12
CA PRO A 115 35.38 -30.21 3.96
C PRO A 115 36.34 -30.51 2.80
N VAL A 116 35.77 -30.96 1.68
CA VAL A 116 36.47 -30.93 0.39
C VAL A 116 36.85 -29.48 0.10
N GLU A 117 38.14 -29.16 0.17
CA GLU A 117 38.67 -27.91 -0.35
C GLU A 117 38.24 -27.78 -1.82
N ALA A 118 37.41 -26.78 -2.10
CA ALA A 118 37.14 -26.39 -3.47
C ALA A 118 38.43 -25.81 -4.04
N GLU A 119 39.20 -26.61 -4.76
CA GLU A 119 40.34 -26.12 -5.51
C GLU A 119 39.88 -25.02 -6.48
N ASP A 120 40.43 -23.83 -6.29
CA ASP A 120 40.23 -22.65 -7.11
C ASP A 120 40.92 -22.88 -8.46
N ASP A 121 40.22 -23.53 -9.41
CA ASP A 121 40.66 -23.60 -10.81
C ASP A 121 40.45 -22.23 -11.48
N SER A 122 41.28 -21.26 -11.09
CA SER A 122 41.56 -20.08 -11.90
C SER A 122 42.52 -20.48 -13.03
N SER A 123 42.00 -21.21 -14.01
CA SER A 123 42.69 -21.41 -15.27
C SER A 123 42.79 -20.06 -16.00
N GLU A 124 44.01 -19.53 -16.02
CA GLU A 124 44.47 -18.38 -16.81
C GLU A 124 43.97 -18.47 -18.27
N GLU A 125 43.01 -17.62 -18.63
CA GLU A 125 42.81 -17.23 -20.03
C GLU A 125 44.01 -16.39 -20.47
N LYS A 126 44.73 -16.89 -21.48
CA LYS A 126 45.76 -16.17 -22.22
C LYS A 126 45.50 -16.26 -23.72
#